data_AF-A0A952WRL8-F1
#
_entry.id   AF-A0A952WRL8-F1
#
_cell.length_a   1.000
_cell.length_b   1.000
_cell.length_c   1.000
_cell.angle_alpha   90.00
_cell.angle_beta   90.00
_cell.angle_gamma   90.00
#
_symmetry.space_group_name_H-M   'P 1'
#
loop_
_entity.id
_entity.type
_entity.pdbx_description
1 polymer ?
#
loop_
_entity_poly.entity_id
_entity_poly.type
_entity_poly.pdbx_seq_one_letter_code
_entity_poly.pdbx_strand_id
1 'polypeptide(L)'
;MSTTATATPIPRVLHQIWLGKGEMPLHQRRWRRRFAEMNPHWEMRLWTDDNLPPILNRNAWAACGNVGGTPGCVMRSDILRLELLAHVGGVYLDTDVKPFRPLDEMCPPEVRAWAACEQLDIVSNAAMGFPANHPAIWHAVAMIEESFFERRYVGDQAGPGLLARVLTQYDDVALYPPACFHPTVGESKSNPDAPVFLKAAHLFAGTWVEDNRQRYLGMWHANASRR
;
A
#
# COMPACT_ATOMS: atom_id res chain seq x y z
N MET A 1 21.86 -17.82 -27.13
CA MET A 1 21.08 -16.64 -27.59
C MET A 1 20.17 -16.27 -26.43
N SER A 2 20.49 -15.20 -25.71
CA SER A 2 19.71 -14.77 -24.53
C SER A 2 18.48 -14.01 -25.03
N THR A 3 17.32 -14.64 -24.99
CA THR A 3 16.04 -13.93 -25.12
C THR A 3 15.87 -13.05 -23.89
N THR A 4 16.21 -11.77 -24.02
CA THR A 4 15.74 -10.74 -23.08
C THR A 4 14.22 -10.73 -23.16
N ALA A 5 13.56 -11.45 -22.25
CA ALA A 5 12.12 -11.29 -22.05
C ALA A 5 11.87 -9.80 -21.79
N THR A 6 11.11 -9.15 -22.67
CA THR A 6 10.69 -7.77 -22.48
C THR A 6 9.89 -7.70 -21.19
N ALA A 7 10.50 -7.14 -20.13
CA ALA A 7 9.89 -7.00 -18.82
C ALA A 7 8.54 -6.26 -18.94
N THR A 8 7.48 -6.87 -18.41
CA THR A 8 6.13 -6.32 -18.42
C THR A 8 6.10 -5.01 -17.61
N PRO A 9 5.54 -3.90 -18.14
CA PRO A 9 5.43 -2.65 -17.39
C PRO A 9 4.39 -2.77 -16.26
N ILE A 10 4.48 -1.88 -15.25
CA ILE A 10 3.45 -1.75 -14.20
C ILE A 10 2.14 -1.29 -14.86
N PRO A 11 1.03 -2.07 -14.74
CA PRO A 11 -0.28 -1.68 -15.25
C PRO A 11 -0.77 -0.34 -14.68
N ARG A 12 -1.48 0.46 -15.50
CA ARG A 12 -2.03 1.76 -15.08
C ARG A 12 -3.34 1.61 -14.30
N VAL A 13 -3.27 0.90 -13.18
CA VAL A 13 -4.39 0.68 -12.26
C VAL A 13 -3.94 1.07 -10.86
N LEU A 14 -4.70 1.96 -10.20
CA LEU A 14 -4.55 2.24 -8.78
C LEU A 14 -5.56 1.40 -8.00
N HIS A 15 -5.07 0.52 -7.16
CA HIS A 15 -5.84 -0.25 -6.20
C HIS A 15 -5.86 0.44 -4.85
N GLN A 16 -7.06 0.55 -4.27
CA GLN A 16 -7.26 0.94 -2.88
C GLN A 16 -8.31 0.01 -2.26
N ILE A 17 -8.21 -0.24 -0.96
CA ILE A 17 -9.08 -1.17 -0.25
C ILE A 17 -9.81 -0.42 0.88
N TRP A 18 -11.12 -0.64 1.00
CA TRP A 18 -11.92 -0.14 2.10
C TRP A 18 -12.94 -1.20 2.52
N LEU A 19 -12.54 -2.03 3.49
CA LEU A 19 -13.35 -3.15 4.00
C LEU A 19 -13.91 -2.84 5.40
N GLY A 20 -15.03 -3.48 5.72
CA GLY A 20 -15.68 -3.42 7.02
C GLY A 20 -16.85 -2.43 7.09
N LYS A 21 -17.53 -2.43 8.24
CA LYS A 21 -18.74 -1.64 8.47
C LYS A 21 -18.34 -0.19 8.79
N GLY A 22 -18.21 0.65 7.78
CA GLY A 22 -17.85 2.04 7.97
C GLY A 22 -17.87 2.86 6.70
N GLU A 23 -18.48 4.05 6.75
CA GLU A 23 -18.36 5.00 5.65
C GLU A 23 -16.91 5.51 5.57
N MET A 24 -16.31 5.43 4.39
CA MET A 24 -15.00 6.02 4.12
C MET A 24 -15.05 7.51 4.43
N PRO A 25 -14.24 8.07 5.33
CA PRO A 25 -14.39 9.48 5.68
C PRO A 25 -14.18 10.44 4.48
N LEU A 26 -14.78 11.63 4.57
CA LEU A 26 -14.79 12.63 3.50
C LEU A 26 -13.41 12.97 2.94
N HIS A 27 -12.36 12.94 3.76
CA HIS A 27 -11.01 13.29 3.34
C HIS A 27 -10.34 12.19 2.52
N GLN A 28 -10.47 10.90 2.88
CA GLN A 28 -10.03 9.81 2.00
C GLN A 28 -10.77 9.90 0.68
N ARG A 29 -12.10 10.13 0.68
CA ARG A 29 -12.87 10.36 -0.56
C ARG A 29 -12.31 11.51 -1.40
N ARG A 30 -11.89 12.61 -0.76
CA ARG A 30 -11.24 13.74 -1.43
C ARG A 30 -9.89 13.35 -2.03
N TRP A 31 -9.05 12.59 -1.33
CA TRP A 31 -7.76 12.11 -1.85
C TRP A 31 -7.94 11.18 -3.03
N ARG A 32 -8.90 10.26 -2.95
CA ARG A 32 -9.29 9.39 -4.07
C ARG A 32 -9.71 10.19 -5.30
N ARG A 33 -10.59 11.20 -5.10
CA ARG A 33 -10.99 12.11 -6.18
C ARG A 33 -9.78 12.85 -6.76
N ARG A 34 -8.88 13.33 -5.91
CA ARG A 34 -7.68 14.06 -6.35
C ARG A 34 -6.72 13.16 -7.14
N PHE A 35 -6.55 11.90 -6.74
CA PHE A 35 -5.81 10.92 -7.55
C PHE A 35 -6.44 10.75 -8.93
N ALA A 36 -7.77 10.58 -9.01
CA ALA A 36 -8.46 10.45 -10.29
C ALA A 36 -8.29 11.70 -11.18
N GLU A 37 -8.40 12.90 -10.61
CA GLU A 37 -8.19 14.17 -11.33
C GLU A 37 -6.76 14.33 -11.86
N MET A 38 -5.76 13.88 -11.09
CA MET A 38 -4.35 13.97 -11.47
C MET A 38 -3.93 12.88 -12.47
N ASN A 39 -4.71 11.82 -12.62
CA ASN A 39 -4.34 10.63 -13.39
C ASN A 39 -5.49 10.18 -14.30
N PRO A 40 -5.91 10.99 -15.28
CA PRO A 40 -7.07 10.69 -16.13
C PRO A 40 -6.89 9.44 -17.02
N HIS A 41 -5.66 8.96 -17.17
CA HIS A 41 -5.31 7.77 -17.96
C HIS A 41 -5.11 6.51 -17.12
N TRP A 42 -5.34 6.60 -15.80
CA TRP A 42 -5.23 5.49 -14.88
C TRP A 42 -6.62 5.01 -14.46
N GLU A 43 -6.78 3.69 -14.35
CA GLU A 43 -7.98 3.12 -13.77
C GLU A 43 -7.94 3.24 -12.24
N MET A 44 -8.99 3.77 -11.62
CA MET A 44 -9.11 3.90 -10.17
C MET A 44 -10.01 2.80 -9.62
N ARG A 45 -9.43 1.74 -9.02
CA ARG A 45 -10.18 0.62 -8.42
C ARG A 45 -10.25 0.74 -6.91
N LEU A 46 -11.47 0.84 -6.38
CA LEU A 46 -11.75 0.69 -4.96
C LEU A 46 -12.38 -0.68 -4.71
N TRP A 47 -11.74 -1.47 -3.85
CA TRP A 47 -12.24 -2.75 -3.40
C TRP A 47 -12.95 -2.60 -2.06
N THR A 48 -14.21 -3.04 -2.03
CA THR A 48 -15.08 -3.06 -0.86
C THR A 48 -15.60 -4.48 -0.64
N ASP A 49 -16.31 -4.72 0.47
CA ASP A 49 -16.94 -6.02 0.72
C ASP A 49 -17.91 -6.46 -0.40
N ASP A 50 -18.41 -5.53 -1.21
CA ASP A 50 -19.40 -5.79 -2.27
C ASP A 50 -18.80 -6.21 -3.61
N ASN A 51 -17.48 -6.04 -3.81
CA ASN A 51 -16.86 -6.24 -5.12
C ASN A 51 -15.52 -7.00 -5.06
N LEU A 52 -15.29 -7.79 -4.01
CA LEU A 52 -14.06 -8.55 -3.82
C LEU A 52 -13.77 -9.52 -4.98
N PRO A 53 -12.49 -9.65 -5.40
CA PRO A 53 -12.09 -10.72 -6.30
C PRO A 53 -12.06 -12.07 -5.56
N PRO A 54 -11.87 -13.20 -6.27
CA PRO A 54 -11.59 -14.48 -5.64
C PRO A 54 -10.36 -14.39 -4.73
N ILE A 55 -10.53 -14.79 -3.47
CA ILE A 55 -9.44 -14.81 -2.48
C ILE A 55 -8.68 -16.14 -2.58
N LEU A 56 -7.34 -16.05 -2.65
CA LEU A 56 -6.45 -17.22 -2.69
C LEU A 56 -6.20 -17.79 -1.29
N ASN A 57 -5.76 -16.94 -0.35
CA ASN A 57 -5.43 -17.34 1.03
C ASN A 57 -6.69 -17.42 1.90
N ARG A 58 -7.62 -18.30 1.53
CA ARG A 58 -8.98 -18.37 2.11
C ARG A 58 -8.99 -18.67 3.61
N ASN A 59 -8.07 -19.49 4.09
CA ASN A 59 -8.02 -19.86 5.51
C ASN A 59 -7.50 -18.69 6.34
N ALA A 60 -6.37 -18.08 5.97
CA ALA A 60 -5.89 -16.84 6.59
C ALA A 60 -6.95 -15.73 6.54
N TRP A 61 -7.62 -15.55 5.40
CA TRP A 61 -8.72 -14.61 5.22
C TRP A 61 -9.89 -14.88 6.19
N ALA A 62 -10.30 -16.14 6.33
CA ALA A 62 -11.37 -16.56 7.22
C ALA A 62 -10.98 -16.38 8.70
N ALA A 63 -9.70 -16.56 9.03
CA ALA A 63 -9.15 -16.39 10.36
C ALA A 63 -8.93 -14.91 10.75
N CYS A 64 -9.07 -13.96 9.82
CA CYS A 64 -9.02 -12.53 10.13
C CYS A 64 -10.15 -12.12 11.09
N GLY A 65 -9.78 -11.84 12.34
CA GLY A 65 -10.68 -11.45 13.42
C GLY A 65 -10.24 -10.17 14.12
N ASN A 66 -10.69 -9.93 15.35
CA ASN A 66 -10.20 -8.84 16.18
C ASN A 66 -9.00 -9.33 17.00
N VAL A 67 -7.81 -8.81 16.72
CA VAL A 67 -6.56 -9.17 17.42
C VAL A 67 -5.97 -7.92 18.05
N GLY A 68 -5.91 -7.86 19.38
CA GLY A 68 -5.30 -6.72 20.08
C GLY A 68 -5.96 -5.37 19.80
N GLY A 69 -7.25 -5.34 19.44
CA GLY A 69 -7.96 -4.13 19.03
C GLY A 69 -7.82 -3.77 17.55
N THR A 70 -7.04 -4.54 16.77
CA THR A 70 -6.98 -4.44 15.32
C THR A 70 -8.17 -5.18 14.70
N PRO A 71 -9.07 -4.49 13.97
CA PRO A 71 -10.19 -5.14 13.30
C PRO A 71 -9.74 -6.05 12.16
N GLY A 72 -10.49 -7.12 11.90
CA GLY A 72 -10.14 -8.10 10.86
C GLY A 72 -10.11 -7.52 9.44
N CYS A 73 -10.74 -6.38 9.18
CA CYS A 73 -10.63 -5.70 7.89
C CYS A 73 -9.21 -5.21 7.58
N VAL A 74 -8.40 -4.93 8.60
CA VAL A 74 -6.98 -4.56 8.43
C VAL A 74 -6.19 -5.74 7.88
N MET A 75 -6.31 -6.89 8.56
CA MET A 75 -5.66 -8.14 8.18
C MET A 75 -6.09 -8.59 6.78
N ARG A 76 -7.39 -8.48 6.47
CA ARG A 76 -7.92 -8.75 5.12
C ARG A 76 -7.36 -7.82 4.07
N SER A 77 -7.18 -6.53 4.38
CA SER A 77 -6.58 -5.56 3.46
C SER A 77 -5.10 -5.87 3.19
N ASP A 78 -4.38 -6.36 4.20
CA ASP A 78 -2.99 -6.83 4.06
C ASP A 78 -2.89 -8.04 3.13
N ILE A 79 -3.79 -9.01 3.24
CA ILE A 79 -3.84 -10.16 2.32
C ILE A 79 -4.21 -9.69 0.91
N LEU A 80 -5.32 -8.95 0.77
CA LEU A 80 -5.88 -8.60 -0.53
C LEU A 80 -4.96 -7.71 -1.36
N ARG A 81 -4.23 -6.76 -0.75
CA ARG A 81 -3.31 -5.90 -1.51
C ARG A 81 -2.19 -6.71 -2.20
N LEU A 82 -1.71 -7.76 -1.55
CA LEU A 82 -0.67 -8.63 -2.11
C LEU A 82 -1.24 -9.49 -3.24
N GLU A 83 -2.43 -10.08 -3.05
CA GLU A 83 -3.09 -10.89 -4.08
C GLU A 83 -3.47 -10.06 -5.32
N LEU A 84 -3.94 -8.83 -5.13
CA LEU A 84 -4.23 -7.90 -6.22
C LEU A 84 -2.98 -7.56 -7.02
N LEU A 85 -1.88 -7.20 -6.36
CA LEU A 85 -0.62 -6.90 -7.05
C LEU A 85 -0.03 -8.13 -7.75
N ALA A 86 -0.19 -9.33 -7.18
CA ALA A 86 0.27 -10.58 -7.81
C ALA A 86 -0.46 -10.86 -9.12
N HIS A 87 -1.78 -10.75 -9.11
CA HIS A 87 -2.62 -11.11 -10.25
C HIS A 87 -2.75 -10.00 -11.28
N VAL A 88 -3.08 -8.79 -10.84
CA VAL A 88 -3.41 -7.65 -11.69
C VAL A 88 -2.18 -6.80 -11.95
N GLY A 89 -1.24 -6.76 -11.00
CA GLY A 89 -0.20 -5.72 -10.97
C GLY A 89 -0.80 -4.35 -10.66
N GLY A 90 -0.06 -3.31 -11.03
CA GLY A 90 -0.46 -1.92 -10.86
C GLY A 90 0.13 -1.30 -9.62
N VAL A 91 -0.49 -0.24 -9.13
CA VAL A 91 -0.09 0.47 -7.92
C VAL A 91 -1.12 0.23 -6.84
N TYR A 92 -0.66 -0.09 -5.64
CA TYR A 92 -1.48 -0.08 -4.43
C TYR A 92 -1.10 1.11 -3.56
N LEU A 93 -2.10 1.86 -3.09
CA LEU A 93 -1.94 2.90 -2.06
C LEU A 93 -3.04 2.76 -1.01
N ASP A 94 -2.70 2.91 0.27
CA ASP A 94 -3.71 3.01 1.33
C ASP A 94 -4.65 4.21 1.08
N THR A 95 -5.89 4.11 1.57
CA THR A 95 -6.93 5.13 1.29
C THR A 95 -6.66 6.49 1.94
N ASP A 96 -5.79 6.53 2.93
CA ASP A 96 -5.34 7.73 3.65
C ASP A 96 -4.01 8.30 3.11
N VAL A 97 -3.53 7.81 1.97
CA VAL A 97 -2.41 8.41 1.24
C VAL A 97 -2.89 9.69 0.53
N LYS A 98 -2.28 10.83 0.87
CA LYS A 98 -2.52 12.13 0.23
C LYS A 98 -1.66 12.27 -1.03
N PRO A 99 -2.24 12.55 -2.22
CA PRO A 99 -1.47 12.75 -3.44
C PRO A 99 -0.73 14.09 -3.44
N PHE A 100 0.53 14.08 -3.88
CA PHE A 100 1.32 15.29 -4.19
C PHE A 100 1.74 15.32 -5.67
N ARG A 101 1.96 14.15 -6.29
CA ARG A 101 2.33 14.00 -7.71
C ARG A 101 1.50 12.95 -8.44
N PRO A 102 1.44 12.97 -9.78
CA PRO A 102 0.81 11.91 -10.57
C PRO A 102 1.46 10.53 -10.33
N LEU A 103 0.70 9.47 -10.53
CA LEU A 103 1.13 8.07 -10.39
C LEU A 103 2.23 7.70 -11.40
N ASP A 104 2.25 8.34 -12.57
CA ASP A 104 3.33 8.17 -13.56
C ASP A 104 4.69 8.56 -12.97
N GLU A 105 4.74 9.56 -12.07
CA GLU A 105 5.99 9.91 -11.37
C GLU A 105 6.38 8.88 -10.29
N MET A 106 5.46 8.02 -9.87
CA MET A 106 5.76 6.89 -8.98
C MET A 106 6.25 5.66 -9.75
N CYS A 107 5.97 5.59 -11.05
CA CYS A 107 6.32 4.47 -11.92
C CYS A 107 7.09 4.94 -13.16
N PRO A 108 8.26 5.58 -13.00
CA PRO A 108 9.05 6.02 -14.14
C PRO A 108 9.52 4.79 -14.96
N PRO A 109 9.76 4.93 -16.28
CA PRO A 109 10.01 3.78 -17.18
C PRO A 109 11.15 2.84 -16.77
N GLU A 110 12.15 3.36 -16.05
CA GLU A 110 13.29 2.63 -15.51
C GLU A 110 12.96 1.79 -14.26
N VAL A 111 11.90 2.13 -13.52
CA VAL A 111 11.46 1.40 -12.33
C VAL A 111 10.42 0.37 -12.72
N ARG A 112 10.81 -0.91 -12.64
CA ARG A 112 9.97 -2.05 -13.05
C ARG A 112 9.08 -2.57 -11.93
N ALA A 113 9.56 -2.50 -10.69
CA ALA A 113 8.80 -2.78 -9.48
C ALA A 113 9.34 -1.89 -8.36
N TRP A 114 8.50 -1.52 -7.41
CA TRP A 114 8.90 -0.72 -6.27
C TRP A 114 8.03 -0.94 -5.03
N ALA A 115 8.63 -0.71 -3.86
CA ALA A 115 7.93 -0.61 -2.59
C ALA A 115 8.46 0.58 -1.81
N ALA A 116 7.57 1.29 -1.11
CA ALA A 116 7.99 2.38 -0.23
C ALA A 116 8.57 1.82 1.07
N CYS A 117 9.55 2.52 1.62
CA CYS A 117 10.07 2.26 2.96
C CYS A 117 9.57 3.32 3.96
N GLU A 118 9.33 2.92 5.22
CA GLU A 118 9.07 3.84 6.35
C GLU A 118 10.37 4.30 7.03
N GLN A 119 11.40 3.46 6.94
CA GLN A 119 12.80 3.67 7.27
C GLN A 119 13.62 2.82 6.28
N LEU A 120 14.90 3.11 6.03
CA LEU A 120 15.71 2.40 5.01
C LEU A 120 15.52 0.87 4.96
N ASP A 121 15.37 0.21 6.13
CA ASP A 121 15.21 -1.24 6.25
C ASP A 121 13.79 -1.72 6.62
N ILE A 122 12.82 -0.80 6.70
CA ILE A 122 11.42 -1.10 7.04
C ILE A 122 10.56 -0.84 5.81
N VAL A 123 10.27 -1.91 5.07
CA VAL A 123 9.35 -1.86 3.92
C VAL A 123 7.93 -1.57 4.41
N SER A 124 7.26 -0.61 3.80
CA SER A 124 5.84 -0.34 4.00
C SER A 124 5.01 -1.16 3.02
N ASN A 125 3.85 -1.64 3.49
CA ASN A 125 2.83 -2.22 2.61
C ASN A 125 1.75 -1.20 2.20
N ALA A 126 1.92 0.08 2.55
CA ALA A 126 0.94 1.15 2.27
C ALA A 126 1.11 1.80 0.89
N ALA A 127 2.27 1.63 0.24
CA ALA A 127 2.54 2.14 -1.10
C ALA A 127 3.51 1.25 -1.87
N MET A 128 3.02 0.67 -2.98
CA MET A 128 3.76 -0.32 -3.78
C MET A 128 3.32 -0.30 -5.24
N GLY A 129 4.21 -0.67 -6.15
CA GLY A 129 3.89 -0.84 -7.56
C GLY A 129 4.62 -2.02 -8.19
N PHE A 130 3.87 -2.92 -8.84
CA PHE A 130 4.41 -4.15 -9.40
C PHE A 130 3.79 -4.47 -10.77
N PRO A 131 4.51 -5.11 -11.68
CA PRO A 131 3.90 -5.73 -12.85
C PRO A 131 3.10 -6.96 -12.40
N ALA A 132 2.10 -7.33 -13.19
CA ALA A 132 1.40 -8.59 -12.97
C ALA A 132 2.39 -9.76 -13.01
N ASN A 133 2.21 -10.73 -12.13
CA ASN A 133 3.05 -11.91 -11.98
C ASN A 133 4.51 -11.66 -11.57
N HIS A 134 4.80 -10.55 -10.89
CA HIS A 134 6.14 -10.35 -10.33
C HIS A 134 6.49 -11.46 -9.31
N PRO A 135 7.64 -12.16 -9.45
CA PRO A 135 8.01 -13.27 -8.58
C PRO A 135 8.03 -12.91 -7.09
N ALA A 136 8.56 -11.72 -6.74
CA ALA A 136 8.61 -11.26 -5.34
C ALA A 136 7.24 -11.20 -4.67
N ILE A 137 6.22 -10.75 -5.40
CA ILE A 137 4.88 -10.58 -4.82
C ILE A 137 4.13 -11.91 -4.78
N TRP A 138 4.36 -12.80 -5.75
CA TRP A 138 3.87 -14.18 -5.69
C TRP A 138 4.49 -14.98 -4.55
N HIS A 139 5.79 -14.76 -4.27
CA HIS A 139 6.46 -15.33 -3.10
C HIS A 139 5.81 -14.83 -1.81
N ALA A 140 5.53 -13.52 -1.69
CA ALA A 140 4.80 -12.99 -0.54
C ALA A 140 3.41 -13.65 -0.40
N VAL A 141 2.63 -13.74 -1.48
CA VAL A 141 1.30 -14.40 -1.49
C VAL A 141 1.39 -15.87 -1.04
N ALA A 142 2.39 -16.61 -1.50
CA ALA A 142 2.59 -18.02 -1.12
C ALA A 142 2.96 -18.20 0.36
N MET A 143 3.61 -17.20 0.96
CA MET A 143 3.99 -17.21 2.37
C MET A 143 2.88 -16.77 3.32
N ILE A 144 1.78 -16.18 2.83
CA ILE A 144 0.73 -15.61 3.69
C ILE A 144 0.19 -16.67 4.66
N GLU A 145 -0.15 -17.86 4.18
CA GLU A 145 -0.78 -18.89 5.01
C GLU A 145 0.08 -19.26 6.23
N GLU A 146 1.33 -19.69 6.00
CA GLU A 146 2.29 -20.02 7.07
C GLU A 146 2.54 -18.80 7.99
N SER A 147 2.85 -17.66 7.39
CA SER A 147 3.15 -16.42 8.13
C SER A 147 1.97 -15.96 8.97
N PHE A 148 0.73 -16.11 8.49
CA PHE A 148 -0.47 -15.70 9.22
C PHE A 148 -0.67 -16.51 10.51
N PHE A 149 -0.44 -17.83 10.46
CA PHE A 149 -0.67 -18.70 11.60
C PHE A 149 0.54 -18.79 12.56
N GLU A 150 1.76 -18.56 12.08
CA GLU A 150 2.96 -18.61 12.92
C GLU A 150 3.34 -17.29 13.56
N ARG A 151 3.02 -16.15 12.93
CA ARG A 151 3.43 -14.83 13.42
C ARG A 151 2.43 -14.27 14.41
N ARG A 152 2.97 -13.73 15.50
CA ARG A 152 2.19 -13.14 16.60
C ARG A 152 1.62 -11.76 16.28
N TYR A 153 2.37 -10.94 15.54
CA TYR A 153 2.00 -9.55 15.28
C TYR A 153 1.33 -9.43 13.91
N VAL A 154 0.22 -8.69 13.83
CA VAL A 154 -0.56 -8.49 12.59
C VAL A 154 0.33 -8.00 11.43
N GLY A 155 1.22 -7.03 11.70
CA GLY A 155 2.13 -6.49 10.70
C GLY A 155 3.13 -7.52 10.14
N ASP A 156 3.40 -8.61 10.87
CA ASP A 156 4.27 -9.69 10.41
C ASP A 156 3.53 -10.77 9.64
N GLN A 157 2.22 -10.88 9.76
CA GLN A 157 1.42 -11.96 9.18
C GLN A 157 1.33 -11.83 7.65
N ALA A 158 0.72 -10.75 7.17
CA ALA A 158 0.64 -10.38 5.75
C ALA A 158 1.02 -8.92 5.49
N GLY A 159 1.52 -8.22 6.51
CA GLY A 159 1.80 -6.80 6.49
C GLY A 159 3.26 -6.44 6.13
N PRO A 160 3.74 -5.27 6.59
CA PRO A 160 5.11 -4.78 6.39
C PRO A 160 6.21 -5.80 6.69
N GLY A 161 6.06 -6.58 7.76
CA GLY A 161 7.06 -7.56 8.18
C GLY A 161 7.21 -8.73 7.21
N LEU A 162 6.11 -9.19 6.60
CA LEU A 162 6.18 -10.21 5.55
C LEU A 162 6.91 -9.67 4.31
N LEU A 163 6.53 -8.46 3.86
CA LEU A 163 7.19 -7.82 2.72
C LEU A 163 8.68 -7.59 2.97
N ALA A 164 9.08 -7.14 4.15
CA ALA A 164 10.49 -6.94 4.47
C ALA A 164 11.28 -8.26 4.37
N ARG A 165 10.72 -9.39 4.83
CA ARG A 165 11.36 -10.71 4.69
C ARG A 165 11.45 -11.19 3.25
N VAL A 166 10.50 -10.83 2.40
CA VAL A 166 10.43 -11.30 1.02
C VAL A 166 11.22 -10.38 0.08
N LEU A 167 10.91 -9.09 0.05
CA LEU A 167 11.46 -8.16 -0.94
C LEU A 167 12.97 -7.95 -0.80
N THR A 168 13.54 -8.11 0.39
CA THR A 168 15.00 -8.05 0.59
C THR A 168 15.77 -9.20 -0.07
N GLN A 169 15.07 -10.23 -0.57
CA GLN A 169 15.65 -11.32 -1.36
C GLN A 169 15.65 -11.05 -2.87
N TYR A 170 15.11 -9.91 -3.32
CA TYR A 170 14.98 -9.55 -4.74
C TYR A 170 15.74 -8.26 -5.03
N ASP A 171 16.57 -8.27 -6.06
CA ASP A 171 17.38 -7.12 -6.50
C ASP A 171 16.68 -6.27 -7.58
N ASP A 172 15.56 -6.75 -8.12
CA ASP A 172 14.76 -6.09 -9.16
C ASP A 172 13.58 -5.25 -8.62
N VAL A 173 13.49 -5.09 -7.30
CA VAL A 173 12.50 -4.26 -6.62
C VAL A 173 13.15 -3.00 -6.05
N ALA A 174 12.81 -1.83 -6.60
CA ALA A 174 13.33 -0.57 -6.10
C ALA A 174 12.68 -0.22 -4.74
N LEU A 175 13.52 -0.02 -3.71
CA LEU A 175 13.05 0.48 -2.42
C LEU A 175 13.06 2.01 -2.42
N TYR A 176 11.87 2.60 -2.42
CA TYR A 176 11.73 4.05 -2.38
C TYR A 176 11.96 4.56 -0.96
N PRO A 177 12.83 5.56 -0.76
CA PRO A 177 13.13 6.06 0.58
C PRO A 177 11.87 6.70 1.21
N PRO A 178 11.82 6.78 2.55
CA PRO A 178 10.72 7.41 3.28
C PRO A 178 10.38 8.81 2.81
N ALA A 179 11.34 9.58 2.28
CA ALA A 179 11.08 10.92 1.74
C ALA A 179 10.03 10.94 0.62
N CYS A 180 9.82 9.82 -0.09
CA CYS A 180 8.84 9.74 -1.18
C CYS A 180 7.39 9.57 -0.72
N PHE A 181 7.16 8.90 0.42
CA PHE A 181 5.82 8.48 0.86
C PHE A 181 5.50 8.73 2.34
N HIS A 182 6.52 8.97 3.15
CA HIS A 182 6.48 8.94 4.60
C HIS A 182 7.19 10.18 5.20
N PRO A 183 6.68 11.40 4.95
CA PRO A 183 7.36 12.65 5.31
C PRO A 183 7.44 12.90 6.83
N THR A 184 6.70 12.13 7.63
CA THR A 184 6.56 12.34 9.08
C THR A 184 7.23 11.25 9.91
N VAL A 185 8.01 10.33 9.32
CA VAL A 185 8.70 9.24 10.03
C VAL A 185 10.14 9.07 9.53
N GLY A 186 10.93 8.29 10.28
CA GLY A 186 12.31 7.97 9.94
C GLY A 186 13.18 9.21 9.71
N GLU A 187 14.10 9.06 8.76
CA GLU A 187 15.03 10.07 8.27
C GLU A 187 14.32 11.27 7.61
N SER A 188 13.06 11.12 7.15
CA SER A 188 12.31 12.23 6.55
C SER A 188 12.09 13.39 7.51
N LYS A 189 12.00 13.12 8.83
CA LYS A 189 11.79 14.16 9.84
C LYS A 189 12.94 15.16 9.92
N SER A 190 14.16 14.69 9.69
CA SER A 190 15.39 15.49 9.82
C SER A 190 16.03 15.86 8.48
N ASN A 191 15.50 15.35 7.36
CA ASN A 191 16.00 15.66 6.03
C ASN A 191 15.32 16.92 5.45
N PRO A 192 16.04 18.05 5.32
CA PRO A 192 15.46 19.29 4.78
C PRO A 192 15.03 19.18 3.31
N ASP A 193 15.61 18.22 2.57
CA ASP A 193 15.31 17.99 1.15
C ASP A 193 14.14 17.01 0.95
N ALA A 194 13.63 16.37 2.01
CA ALA A 194 12.53 15.41 1.90
C ALA A 194 11.30 15.94 1.12
N PRO A 195 10.86 17.21 1.27
CA PRO A 195 9.76 17.75 0.49
C PRO A 195 9.98 17.70 -1.03
N VAL A 196 11.24 17.76 -1.50
CA VAL A 196 11.60 17.72 -2.93
C VAL A 196 11.38 16.33 -3.51
N PHE A 197 11.40 15.28 -2.69
CA PHE A 197 11.21 13.89 -3.15
C PHE A 197 9.80 13.37 -2.95
N LEU A 198 8.94 14.13 -2.26
CA LEU A 198 7.60 13.72 -1.88
C LEU A 198 6.71 13.49 -3.11
N LYS A 199 6.22 12.25 -3.25
CA LYS A 199 5.30 11.81 -4.33
C LYS A 199 3.87 11.73 -3.81
N ALA A 200 3.70 11.14 -2.63
CA ALA A 200 2.47 11.14 -1.86
C ALA A 200 2.81 11.10 -0.37
N ALA A 201 1.85 11.30 0.53
CA ALA A 201 2.09 11.17 1.96
C ALA A 201 1.11 10.17 2.57
N HIS A 202 1.61 9.05 3.08
CA HIS A 202 0.89 8.14 3.94
C HIS A 202 0.72 8.78 5.32
N LEU A 203 -0.53 8.89 5.76
CA LEU A 203 -0.91 9.71 6.91
C LEU A 203 -1.16 8.90 8.18
N PHE A 204 -1.05 7.57 8.12
CA PHE A 204 -1.23 6.65 9.25
C PHE A 204 -2.54 6.93 10.01
N ALA A 205 -3.60 7.19 9.25
CA ALA A 205 -4.87 7.70 9.76
C ALA A 205 -5.68 6.61 10.46
N GLY A 206 -5.46 5.33 10.16
CA GLY A 206 -6.06 4.23 10.93
C GLY A 206 -7.58 4.28 11.03
N THR A 207 -8.28 4.97 10.11
CA THR A 207 -9.71 5.35 10.22
C THR A 207 -10.67 4.18 10.01
N TRP A 208 -10.13 3.04 9.59
CA TRP A 208 -10.77 1.73 9.58
C TRP A 208 -10.97 1.15 10.99
N VAL A 209 -10.30 1.70 12.00
CA VAL A 209 -10.62 1.51 13.42
C VAL A 209 -11.60 2.61 13.84
N GLU A 210 -12.76 2.24 14.36
CA GLU A 210 -13.84 3.20 14.65
C GLU A 210 -13.41 4.30 15.64
N ASP A 211 -12.74 3.93 16.74
CA ASP A 211 -12.24 4.86 17.77
C ASP A 211 -11.25 5.89 17.23
N ASN A 212 -10.55 5.55 16.15
CA ASN A 212 -9.57 6.44 15.54
C ASN A 212 -10.23 7.57 14.76
N ARG A 213 -11.47 7.40 14.26
CA ARG A 213 -12.11 8.39 13.37
C ARG A 213 -12.20 9.79 13.95
N GLN A 214 -12.37 9.92 15.27
CA GLN A 214 -12.46 11.21 15.97
C GLN A 214 -11.10 11.86 16.20
N ARG A 215 -10.04 11.07 16.42
CA ARG A 215 -8.69 11.56 16.77
C ARG A 215 -8.05 12.40 15.68
N TYR A 216 -8.35 12.10 14.42
CA TYR A 216 -7.64 12.74 13.32
C TYR A 216 -8.20 14.12 12.94
N LEU A 217 -9.37 14.54 13.44
CA LEU A 217 -9.93 15.88 13.18
C LEU A 217 -8.88 17.00 13.40
N GLY A 218 -8.06 16.92 14.46
CA GLY A 218 -6.99 17.88 14.76
C GLY A 218 -5.78 17.81 13.82
N MET A 219 -5.28 16.61 13.50
CA MET A 219 -4.18 16.41 12.55
C MET A 219 -4.55 16.92 11.14
N TRP A 220 -5.85 16.92 10.82
CA TRP A 220 -6.38 17.40 9.55
C TRP A 220 -6.47 18.92 9.45
N HIS A 221 -6.83 19.65 10.51
CA HIS A 221 -6.79 21.12 10.50
C HIS A 221 -5.39 21.64 10.13
N ALA A 222 -4.34 20.95 10.57
CA ALA A 222 -2.96 21.29 10.25
C ALA A 222 -2.55 20.97 8.79
N ASN A 223 -3.21 19.99 8.15
CA ASN A 223 -2.86 19.50 6.80
C ASN A 223 -3.78 20.02 5.68
N ALA A 224 -4.92 20.63 6.02
CA ALA A 224 -5.87 21.22 5.06
C ALA A 224 -5.41 22.57 4.48
N SER A 225 -4.50 23.27 5.17
CA SER A 225 -3.96 24.59 4.78
C SER A 225 -2.76 24.52 3.84
N ARG A 226 -2.13 23.36 3.68
CA ARG A 226 -0.99 23.13 2.79
C ARG A 226 -1.50 22.57 1.46
N ARG A 227 -1.81 23.49 0.55
CA ARG A 227 -2.12 23.23 -0.87
C ARG A 227 -0.89 22.68 -1.60
#